data_AF-A0A7S2GS18-F1
#
_entry.id   AF-A0A7S2GS18-F1
#
_cell.length_a   1.000
_cell.length_b   1.000
_cell.length_c   1.000
_cell.angle_alpha   90.00
_cell.angle_beta   90.00
_cell.angle_gamma   90.00
#
_symmetry.space_group_name_H-M   'P 1'
#
loop_
_entity.id
_entity.type
_entity.pdbx_description
1 polymer ?
#
loop_
_entity_poly.entity_id
_entity_poly.type
_entity_poly.pdbx_seq_one_letter_code
_entity_poly.pdbx_strand_id
1 'polypeptide(L)'
;KYTTYIGFTVNPARRIRQHNGEISAGAKRTHKCRPWEIVAVVHGFPHSTAALSFEWHWQHPKLSRKLRGLNRAKSGVKAKLSVLFTLAAEPPFSSQGLGVRFLRPDLIRLAPAGSITLPHSVGPLQEWALLECRETETVDRNNHERS
;
A
#
# COMPACT_ATOMS: atom_id res chain seq x y z
N LYS A 1 -20.69 7.90 -0.96
CA LYS A 1 -19.83 6.98 -1.73
C LYS A 1 -18.38 7.34 -1.42
N TYR A 2 -17.63 6.50 -0.72
CA TYR A 2 -16.24 6.81 -0.36
C TYR A 2 -15.33 6.65 -1.58
N THR A 3 -14.51 7.66 -1.85
CA THR A 3 -13.51 7.59 -2.93
C THR A 3 -12.26 6.93 -2.39
N THR A 4 -11.77 5.90 -3.08
CA THR A 4 -10.51 5.25 -2.74
C THR A 4 -9.44 5.54 -3.79
N TYR A 5 -8.19 5.57 -3.34
CA TYR A 5 -7.00 5.71 -4.17
C TYR A 5 -5.97 4.67 -3.70
N ILE A 6 -5.28 4.04 -4.64
CA ILE A 6 -4.20 3.08 -4.39
C ILE A 6 -3.00 3.62 -5.13
N GLY A 7 -1.84 3.67 -4.47
CA GLY A 7 -0.61 4.17 -5.04
C GLY A 7 0.62 3.57 -4.37
N PHE A 8 1.74 3.58 -5.08
CA PHE A 8 3.06 3.25 -4.55
C PHE A 8 3.81 4.48 -4.01
N THR A 9 4.54 4.29 -2.92
CA THR A 9 5.46 5.28 -2.36
C THR A 9 6.48 4.63 -1.42
N VAL A 10 7.69 5.17 -1.41
CA VAL A 10 8.74 4.89 -0.40
C VAL A 10 8.67 5.85 0.79
N ASN A 11 7.84 6.90 0.73
CA ASN A 11 7.66 7.85 1.82
C ASN A 11 6.16 8.21 1.97
N PRO A 12 5.39 7.39 2.71
CA PRO A 12 3.95 7.58 2.88
C PRO A 12 3.58 8.93 3.52
N ALA A 13 4.39 9.40 4.48
CA ALA A 13 4.16 10.68 5.16
C ALA A 13 4.28 11.87 4.19
N ARG A 14 5.29 11.86 3.31
CA ARG A 14 5.38 12.86 2.24
C ARG A 14 4.21 12.70 1.25
N ARG A 15 3.88 11.47 0.84
CA ARG A 15 2.85 11.22 -0.17
C ARG A 15 1.46 11.71 0.26
N ILE A 16 1.07 11.54 1.52
CA ILE A 16 -0.25 12.01 1.98
C ILE A 16 -0.36 13.53 1.96
N ARG A 17 0.71 14.25 2.31
CA ARG A 17 0.78 15.71 2.22
C ARG A 17 0.67 16.20 0.77
N GLN A 18 1.27 15.47 -0.19
CA GLN A 18 1.10 15.74 -1.63
C GLN A 18 -0.36 15.56 -2.08
N HIS A 19 -1.01 14.47 -1.65
CA HIS A 19 -2.40 14.21 -1.98
C HIS A 19 -3.34 15.27 -1.38
N ASN A 20 -3.05 15.74 -0.17
CA ASN A 20 -3.78 16.81 0.50
C ASN A 20 -3.46 18.22 -0.04
N GLY A 21 -2.45 18.34 -0.90
CA GLY A 21 -2.06 19.61 -1.51
C GLY A 21 -1.28 20.55 -0.60
N GLU A 22 -0.77 20.04 0.53
CA GLU A 22 0.14 20.79 1.41
C GLU A 22 1.50 21.00 0.75
N ILE A 23 1.90 20.06 -0.13
CA ILE A 23 3.14 20.12 -0.90
C ILE A 23 2.88 19.71 -2.36
N SER A 24 3.77 20.12 -3.26
CA SER A 24 3.63 19.91 -4.71
C SER A 24 3.82 18.43 -5.13
N ALA A 25 3.45 18.13 -6.39
CA ALA A 25 3.52 16.81 -7.02
C ALA A 25 2.48 15.76 -6.53
N GLY A 26 1.31 16.22 -6.08
CA GLY A 26 0.14 15.35 -5.89
C GLY A 26 -0.42 14.83 -7.22
N ALA A 27 -0.92 13.59 -7.24
CA ALA A 27 -1.56 13.03 -8.43
C ALA A 27 -2.84 13.83 -8.77
N LYS A 28 -3.08 14.15 -10.05
CA LYS A 28 -4.26 14.93 -10.50
C LYS A 28 -5.58 14.40 -9.95
N ARG A 29 -5.74 13.07 -9.88
CA ARG A 29 -6.94 12.40 -9.32
C ARG A 29 -7.21 12.73 -7.85
N THR A 30 -6.17 13.07 -7.10
CA THR A 30 -6.23 13.38 -5.66
C THR A 30 -6.48 14.87 -5.36
N HIS A 31 -6.63 15.71 -6.38
CA HIS A 31 -6.94 17.13 -6.18
C HIS A 31 -8.38 17.36 -5.66
N LYS A 32 -9.28 16.42 -5.93
CA LYS A 32 -10.66 16.41 -5.43
C LYS A 32 -10.76 15.47 -4.23
N CYS A 33 -11.80 15.63 -3.42
CA CYS A 33 -12.08 14.78 -2.25
C CYS A 33 -10.98 14.79 -1.18
N ARG A 34 -10.27 15.91 -1.06
CA ARG A 34 -9.40 16.20 0.09
C ARG A 34 -10.27 16.51 1.33
N PRO A 35 -9.78 16.24 2.54
CA PRO A 35 -8.52 15.57 2.85
C PRO A 35 -8.58 14.06 2.60
N TRP A 36 -7.48 13.51 2.13
CA TRP A 36 -7.21 12.08 2.04
C TRP A 36 -6.61 11.57 3.34
N GLU A 37 -6.93 10.32 3.63
CA GLU A 37 -6.39 9.56 4.75
C GLU A 37 -5.80 8.25 4.20
N ILE A 38 -4.61 7.87 4.68
CA ILE A 38 -4.07 6.53 4.43
C ILE A 38 -4.75 5.57 5.41
N VAL A 39 -5.35 4.51 4.89
CA VAL A 39 -6.09 3.54 5.71
C VAL A 39 -5.27 2.29 6.02
N ALA A 40 -4.48 1.85 5.04
CA ALA A 40 -3.64 0.67 5.13
C ALA A 40 -2.41 0.85 4.23
N VAL A 41 -1.28 0.25 4.64
CA VAL A 41 -0.04 0.18 3.86
C VAL A 41 0.40 -1.27 3.79
N VAL A 42 0.71 -1.75 2.59
CA VAL A 42 1.40 -3.03 2.38
C VAL A 42 2.88 -2.75 2.27
N HIS A 43 3.70 -3.48 3.01
CA HIS A 43 5.15 -3.28 3.07
C HIS A 43 5.90 -4.62 3.13
N GLY A 44 7.24 -4.56 3.11
CA GLY A 44 8.10 -5.74 3.05
C GLY A 44 8.37 -6.24 1.63
N PHE A 45 8.10 -5.44 0.60
CA PHE A 45 8.43 -5.81 -0.77
C PHE A 45 9.95 -5.88 -0.96
N PRO A 46 10.48 -6.91 -1.65
CA PRO A 46 11.91 -7.08 -1.84
C PRO A 46 12.52 -6.04 -2.79
N HIS A 47 11.72 -5.47 -3.69
CA HIS A 47 12.14 -4.44 -4.63
C HIS A 47 10.95 -3.61 -5.12
N SER A 48 11.23 -2.40 -5.63
CA SER A 48 10.21 -1.45 -6.10
C SER A 48 9.32 -2.02 -7.21
N THR A 49 9.88 -2.85 -8.09
CA THR A 49 9.11 -3.49 -9.18
C THR A 49 8.08 -4.51 -8.66
N ALA A 50 8.33 -5.18 -7.53
CA ALA A 50 7.34 -6.06 -6.90
C ALA A 50 6.17 -5.24 -6.33
N ALA A 51 6.49 -4.12 -5.67
CA ALA A 51 5.48 -3.21 -5.13
C ALA A 51 4.62 -2.58 -6.24
N LEU A 52 5.24 -2.16 -7.35
CA LEU A 52 4.53 -1.63 -8.53
C LEU A 52 3.64 -2.70 -9.18
N SER A 53 4.13 -3.95 -9.28
CA SER A 53 3.33 -5.08 -9.75
C SER A 53 2.11 -5.31 -8.85
N PHE A 54 2.30 -5.29 -7.53
CA PHE A 54 1.20 -5.43 -6.56
C PHE A 54 0.17 -4.29 -6.70
N GLU A 55 0.64 -3.05 -6.78
CA GLU A 55 -0.20 -1.86 -7.00
C GLU A 55 -1.09 -2.03 -8.23
N TRP A 56 -0.49 -2.43 -9.36
CA TRP A 56 -1.20 -2.59 -10.61
C TRP A 56 -2.31 -3.65 -10.51
N HIS A 57 -2.01 -4.81 -9.90
CA HIS A 57 -3.00 -5.87 -9.69
C HIS A 57 -4.13 -5.43 -8.75
N TRP A 58 -3.82 -4.60 -7.75
CA TRP A 58 -4.81 -4.08 -6.80
C TRP A 58 -5.69 -2.97 -7.39
N GLN A 59 -5.14 -2.19 -8.34
CA GLN A 59 -5.90 -1.24 -9.16
C GLN A 59 -6.78 -1.94 -10.18
N HIS A 60 -6.32 -3.07 -10.75
CA HIS A 60 -6.98 -3.80 -11.84
C HIS A 60 -7.42 -5.24 -11.49
N PRO A 61 -8.20 -5.46 -10.41
CA PRO A 61 -8.61 -6.80 -9.99
C PRO A 61 -9.48 -7.54 -11.02
N LYS A 62 -10.02 -6.85 -12.04
CA LYS A 62 -10.80 -7.48 -13.11
C LYS A 62 -9.96 -8.34 -14.05
N LEU A 63 -8.66 -8.03 -14.17
CA LEU A 63 -7.76 -8.70 -15.10
C LEU A 63 -7.24 -10.03 -14.54
N SER A 64 -7.23 -10.18 -13.21
CA SER A 64 -6.89 -11.46 -12.58
C SER A 64 -8.10 -12.39 -12.52
N ARG A 65 -7.94 -13.59 -13.08
CA ARG A 65 -8.97 -14.64 -13.11
C ARG A 65 -9.47 -15.03 -11.72
N LYS A 66 -8.60 -15.00 -10.70
CA LYS A 66 -8.95 -15.30 -9.30
C LYS A 66 -9.68 -14.15 -8.61
N LEU A 67 -9.44 -12.91 -9.04
CA LEU A 67 -10.05 -11.71 -8.45
C LEU A 67 -11.39 -11.31 -9.09
N ARG A 68 -11.79 -11.96 -10.21
CA ARG A 68 -13.06 -11.69 -10.90
C ARG A 68 -14.29 -11.86 -9.99
N GLY A 69 -14.25 -12.81 -9.05
CA GLY A 69 -15.35 -13.06 -8.11
C GLY A 69 -15.48 -11.99 -7.01
N LEU A 70 -14.35 -11.47 -6.52
CA LEU A 70 -14.33 -10.47 -5.43
C LEU A 70 -14.89 -9.10 -5.85
N ASN A 71 -14.85 -8.82 -7.16
CA ASN A 71 -15.29 -7.55 -7.73
C ASN A 71 -16.81 -7.45 -7.92
N ARG A 72 -17.57 -8.53 -7.67
CA ARG A 72 -19.04 -8.44 -7.62
C ARG A 72 -19.53 -7.68 -6.37
N ALA A 73 -18.68 -7.58 -5.35
CA ALA A 73 -18.93 -6.74 -4.18
C ALA A 73 -18.66 -5.25 -4.49
N LYS A 74 -19.56 -4.38 -4.03
CA LYS A 74 -19.62 -2.93 -4.29
C LYS A 74 -18.28 -2.19 -4.10
N SER A 75 -18.11 -1.08 -4.83
CA SER A 75 -17.00 -0.12 -4.67
C SER A 75 -16.84 0.37 -3.22
N GLY A 76 -15.61 0.42 -2.70
CA GLY A 76 -15.32 1.01 -1.39
C GLY A 76 -14.11 0.38 -0.71
N VAL A 77 -13.83 0.81 0.53
CA VAL A 77 -12.67 0.36 1.32
C VAL A 77 -12.70 -1.15 1.57
N LYS A 78 -13.85 -1.71 1.98
CA LYS A 78 -14.01 -3.15 2.23
C LYS A 78 -13.60 -4.00 1.02
N ALA A 79 -14.12 -3.68 -0.17
CA ALA A 79 -13.78 -4.42 -1.39
C ALA A 79 -12.29 -4.29 -1.75
N LYS A 80 -11.68 -3.11 -1.54
CA LYS A 80 -10.24 -2.95 -1.74
C LYS A 80 -9.42 -3.76 -0.76
N LEU A 81 -9.81 -3.82 0.52
CA LEU A 81 -9.14 -4.67 1.51
C LEU A 81 -9.29 -6.16 1.16
N SER A 82 -10.46 -6.61 0.72
CA SER A 82 -10.62 -8.00 0.28
C SER A 82 -9.67 -8.36 -0.87
N VAL A 83 -9.53 -7.47 -1.87
CA VAL A 83 -8.57 -7.68 -2.96
C VAL A 83 -7.14 -7.69 -2.47
N LEU A 84 -6.77 -6.81 -1.53
CA LEU A 84 -5.43 -6.77 -0.93
C LEU A 84 -5.09 -8.13 -0.31
N PHE A 85 -5.93 -8.63 0.59
CA PHE A 85 -5.65 -9.88 1.30
C PHE A 85 -5.59 -11.08 0.35
N THR A 86 -6.45 -11.12 -0.67
CA THR A 86 -6.37 -12.16 -1.70
C THR A 86 -5.10 -12.07 -2.54
N LEU A 87 -4.66 -10.86 -2.91
CA LEU A 87 -3.40 -10.69 -3.65
C LEU A 87 -2.20 -11.09 -2.82
N ALA A 88 -2.16 -10.68 -1.54
CA ALA A 88 -1.05 -10.98 -0.66
C ALA A 88 -0.94 -12.49 -0.33
N ALA A 89 -2.06 -13.22 -0.37
CA ALA A 89 -2.08 -14.67 -0.18
C ALA A 89 -1.68 -15.49 -1.43
N GLU A 90 -1.48 -14.84 -2.59
CA GLU A 90 -1.23 -15.51 -3.87
C GLU A 90 0.22 -15.32 -4.35
N PRO A 91 0.84 -16.35 -4.96
CA PRO A 91 2.12 -16.18 -5.64
C PRO A 91 2.03 -15.14 -6.77
N PRO A 92 3.09 -14.33 -6.97
CA PRO A 92 4.39 -14.37 -6.31
C PRO A 92 4.46 -13.58 -4.99
N PHE A 93 3.36 -13.00 -4.51
CA PHE A 93 3.37 -12.07 -3.37
C PHE A 93 3.39 -12.80 -2.02
N SER A 94 2.77 -13.98 -1.94
CA SER A 94 2.75 -14.79 -0.72
C SER A 94 4.14 -15.22 -0.24
N SER A 95 5.11 -15.34 -1.14
CA SER A 95 6.49 -15.71 -0.81
C SER A 95 7.39 -14.52 -0.49
N GLN A 96 6.87 -13.29 -0.47
CA GLN A 96 7.67 -12.07 -0.27
C GLN A 96 7.71 -11.59 1.18
N GLY A 97 7.06 -12.30 2.11
CA GLY A 97 7.05 -11.89 3.53
C GLY A 97 6.32 -10.56 3.77
N LEU A 98 5.30 -10.27 2.97
CA LEU A 98 4.59 -8.99 3.03
C LEU A 98 3.85 -8.80 4.36
N GLY A 99 3.84 -7.57 4.85
CA GLY A 99 3.06 -7.15 6.01
C GLY A 99 2.04 -6.07 5.67
N VAL A 100 0.97 -5.98 6.45
CA VAL A 100 -0.06 -4.93 6.32
C VAL A 100 -0.14 -4.10 7.59
N ARG A 101 0.10 -2.81 7.45
CA ARG A 101 -0.10 -1.85 8.55
C ARG A 101 -1.41 -1.11 8.36
N PHE A 102 -2.30 -1.20 9.34
CA PHE A 102 -3.52 -0.39 9.40
C PHE A 102 -3.24 0.87 10.23
N LEU A 103 -3.56 2.02 9.65
CA LEU A 103 -3.47 3.32 10.35
C LEU A 103 -4.79 3.66 11.02
N ARG A 104 -5.86 3.00 10.56
CA ARG A 104 -7.22 3.11 11.07
C ARG A 104 -7.64 1.79 11.71
N PRO A 105 -7.58 1.68 13.06
CA PRO A 105 -7.82 0.43 13.78
C PRO A 105 -9.20 -0.18 13.49
N ASP A 106 -10.21 0.65 13.26
CA ASP A 106 -11.58 0.24 12.95
C ASP A 106 -11.69 -0.56 11.65
N LEU A 107 -10.79 -0.32 10.68
CA LEU A 107 -10.83 -0.96 9.38
C LEU A 107 -10.25 -2.37 9.36
N ILE A 108 -9.56 -2.81 10.42
CA ILE A 108 -9.10 -4.20 10.55
C ILE A 108 -10.27 -5.18 10.53
N ARG A 109 -11.44 -4.76 11.03
CA ARG A 109 -12.67 -5.55 11.07
C ARG A 109 -13.25 -5.82 9.68
N LEU A 110 -12.78 -5.09 8.65
CA LEU A 110 -13.18 -5.28 7.26
C LEU A 110 -12.29 -6.30 6.53
N ALA A 111 -11.21 -6.78 7.15
CA ALA A 111 -10.41 -7.85 6.62
C ALA A 111 -11.27 -9.13 6.44
N PRO A 112 -11.10 -9.88 5.34
CA PRO A 112 -11.76 -11.17 5.17
C PRO A 112 -11.44 -12.13 6.32
N ALA A 113 -12.39 -13.00 6.67
CA ALA A 113 -12.13 -14.11 7.59
C ALA A 113 -10.98 -14.97 7.02
N GLY A 114 -10.02 -15.36 7.87
CA GLY A 114 -8.83 -16.12 7.44
C GLY A 114 -7.62 -15.28 7.02
N SER A 115 -7.67 -13.95 7.14
CA SER A 115 -6.52 -13.05 6.88
C SER A 115 -5.35 -13.18 7.87
N ILE A 116 -5.40 -14.17 8.77
CA ILE A 116 -4.47 -14.40 9.89
C ILE A 116 -3.06 -14.75 9.40
N THR A 117 -2.92 -15.24 8.16
CA THR A 117 -1.63 -15.64 7.58
C THR A 117 -0.76 -14.46 7.17
N LEU A 118 -1.33 -13.27 7.01
CA LEU A 118 -0.59 -12.08 6.61
C LEU A 118 -0.28 -11.24 7.86
N PRO A 119 1.00 -11.04 8.22
CA PRO A 119 1.37 -10.22 9.37
C PRO A 119 0.71 -8.85 9.29
N HIS A 120 -0.10 -8.51 10.27
CA HIS A 120 -0.77 -7.21 10.31
C HIS A 120 -0.57 -6.49 11.64
N SER A 121 -0.31 -5.19 11.56
CA SER A 121 -0.10 -4.31 12.71
C SER A 121 -0.98 -3.08 12.63
N VAL A 122 -1.23 -2.44 13.77
CA VAL A 122 -1.98 -1.18 13.86
C VAL A 122 -1.06 -0.13 14.47
N GLY A 123 -0.95 1.04 13.84
CA GLY A 123 -0.13 2.14 14.37
C GLY A 123 0.03 3.32 13.42
N PRO A 124 0.47 4.48 13.91
CA PRO A 124 0.62 5.70 13.12
C PRO A 124 1.77 5.61 12.10
N LEU A 125 1.70 6.42 11.04
CA LEU A 125 2.77 6.50 10.02
C LEU A 125 4.07 7.09 10.55
N GLN A 126 3.99 7.98 11.53
CA GLN A 126 5.12 8.80 11.99
C GLN A 126 6.26 7.95 12.53
N GLU A 127 5.97 6.82 13.15
CA GLU A 127 6.99 5.97 13.79
C GLU A 127 7.73 5.08 12.77
N TRP A 128 7.11 4.74 11.64
CA TRP A 128 7.64 3.80 10.66
C TRP A 128 8.28 4.48 9.44
N ALA A 129 7.70 5.58 8.94
CA ALA A 129 8.28 6.33 7.82
C ALA A 129 9.65 6.93 8.17
N LEU A 130 9.92 7.22 9.45
CA LEU A 130 11.21 7.73 9.93
C LEU A 130 12.29 6.65 10.02
N LEU A 131 11.91 5.37 10.21
CA LEU A 131 12.86 4.26 10.29
C LEU A 131 13.34 3.84 8.88
N GLU A 132 12.43 3.71 7.92
CA GLU A 132 12.81 3.37 6.53
C GLU A 132 13.58 4.51 5.84
N CYS A 133 13.26 5.77 6.14
CA CYS A 133 14.04 6.92 5.62
C CYS A 133 15.50 6.90 6.11
N ARG A 134 15.77 6.44 7.34
CA ARG A 134 17.13 6.36 7.89
C ARG A 134 17.94 5.22 7.26
N GLU A 135 17.32 4.09 6.93
CA GLU A 135 18.01 2.96 6.31
C GLU A 135 18.43 3.28 4.86
N THR A 136 17.63 4.04 4.12
CA THR A 136 17.95 4.44 2.74
C THR A 136 19.11 5.44 2.61
N GLU A 137 19.54 6.11 3.68
CA GLU A 137 20.66 7.05 3.64
C GLU A 137 22.04 6.35 3.72
N THR A 138 22.09 5.06 4.06
CA THR A 138 23.36 4.35 4.30
C THR A 138 23.93 3.57 3.11
N VAL A 139 23.21 3.46 1.98
CA VAL A 139 23.63 2.61 0.84
C VAL A 139 24.27 3.38 -0.33
N ASP A 140 24.20 4.71 -0.37
CA ASP A 140 24.69 5.51 -1.52
C ASP A 140 26.12 6.09 -1.37
N ARG A 141 26.93 5.66 -0.38
CA ARG A 141 28.28 6.22 -0.18
C ARG A 141 29.47 5.41 -0.69
N ASN A 142 29.32 4.17 -1.14
CA ASN A 142 30.46 3.35 -1.56
C ASN A 142 30.24 2.75 -2.96
N ASN A 143 30.30 3.56 -4.02
CA ASN A 143 30.72 3.06 -5.33
C ASN A 143 31.24 4.19 -6.23
N HIS A 144 32.37 4.78 -5.85
CA HIS A 144 33.14 5.61 -6.77
C HIS A 144 34.63 5.49 -6.44
N GLU A 145 35.21 4.33 -6.69
CA GLU A 145 36.66 4.18 -6.88
C GLU A 145 36.96 2.78 -7.45
N ARG A 146 37.09 2.73 -8.77
CA ARG A 146 38.11 1.93 -9.49
C ARG A 146 38.06 2.30 -10.97
N SER A 147 39.04 3.12 -11.34
CA SER A 147 39.56 3.27 -12.70
C SER A 147 40.18 1.97 -13.20
#